data_AF-A0A4V2PRF3-F1
#
_entry.id   AF-A0A4V2PRF3-F1
#
_cell.length_a   1.000
_cell.length_b   1.000
_cell.length_c   1.000
_cell.angle_alpha   90.00
_cell.angle_beta   90.00
_cell.angle_gamma   90.00
#
_symmetry.space_group_name_H-M   'P 1'
#
loop_
_entity.id
_entity.type
_entity.pdbx_description
1 polymer ?
#
loop_
_entity_poly.entity_id
_entity_poly.type
_entity_poly.pdbx_seq_one_letter_code
_entity_poly.pdbx_strand_id
1 'polypeptide(L)'
;MLMESPNDYNLELEFLAQASIGRWRGRELIELDAFCELRDYLCRCAVPLRETSMISKQIIDTMLQAYEVLKGAEHMDLADEFMQLLSTMAKN
;
A
#
# COMPACT_ATOMS: atom_id res chain seq x y z
N MET A 1 4.45 23.82 12.36
CA MET A 1 3.76 22.61 11.86
C MET A 1 3.68 22.77 10.37
N LEU A 2 4.56 22.10 9.62
CA LEU A 2 4.50 22.08 8.17
C LEU A 2 3.32 21.16 7.82
N MET A 3 2.28 21.72 7.20
CA MET A 3 1.28 20.92 6.50
C MET A 3 2.01 20.28 5.32
N GLU A 4 2.32 18.99 5.43
CA GLU A 4 2.76 18.20 4.29
C GLU A 4 1.66 18.25 3.24
N SER A 5 2.04 18.68 2.04
CA SER A 5 1.16 18.77 0.89
C SER A 5 0.64 17.37 0.56
N PRO A 6 -0.60 17.21 0.06
CA PRO A 6 -1.11 15.92 -0.43
C PRO A 6 -0.27 15.27 -1.55
N ASN A 7 0.73 16.00 -2.04
CA ASN A 7 1.67 15.63 -3.09
C ASN A 7 3.10 15.36 -2.56
N ASP A 8 3.31 15.42 -1.24
CA ASP A 8 4.61 15.11 -0.66
C ASP A 8 4.84 13.61 -0.73
N TYR A 9 5.99 13.26 -1.31
CA TYR A 9 6.44 11.90 -1.49
C TYR A 9 6.56 11.21 -0.13
N ASN A 10 5.84 10.12 0.06
CA ASN A 10 5.73 9.45 1.36
C ASN A 10 6.89 8.45 1.53
N LEU A 11 7.93 8.88 2.26
CA LEU A 11 9.14 8.08 2.51
C LEU A 11 8.87 6.82 3.34
N GLU A 12 7.92 6.88 4.28
CA GLU A 12 7.54 5.71 5.09
C GLU A 12 6.82 4.67 4.23
N LEU A 13 5.97 5.10 3.30
CA LEU A 13 5.34 4.23 2.31
C LEU A 13 6.37 3.56 1.39
N GLU A 14 7.36 4.33 0.91
CA GLU A 14 8.44 3.77 0.09
C GLU A 14 9.23 2.70 0.86
N PHE A 15 9.58 2.99 2.12
CA PHE A 15 10.28 2.05 2.98
C PHE A 15 9.50 0.74 3.17
N LEU A 16 8.21 0.83 3.51
CA LEU A 16 7.34 -0.34 3.70
C LEU A 16 7.12 -1.11 2.40
N ALA A 17 6.96 -0.41 1.27
CA ALA A 17 6.84 -1.03 -0.04
C ALA A 17 8.12 -1.79 -0.43
N GLN A 18 9.29 -1.22 -0.14
CA GLN A 18 10.56 -1.88 -0.41
C GLN A 18 10.77 -3.10 0.51
N ALA A 19 10.36 -3.01 1.77
CA ALA A 19 10.45 -4.11 2.73
C ALA A 19 9.54 -5.29 2.38
N SER A 20 8.38 -5.04 1.78
CA SER A 20 7.41 -6.07 1.38
C SER A 20 7.58 -6.51 -0.08
N ILE A 21 7.20 -5.65 -1.02
CA ILE A 21 7.18 -5.88 -2.48
C ILE A 21 8.61 -6.03 -3.02
N GLY A 22 9.52 -5.15 -2.60
CA GLY A 22 10.90 -5.12 -3.09
C GLY A 22 11.70 -6.38 -2.76
N ARG A 23 11.47 -6.98 -1.58
CA ARG A 23 12.14 -8.23 -1.17
C ARG A 23 11.69 -9.44 -1.98
N TRP A 24 10.42 -9.48 -2.40
CA TRP A 24 9.90 -10.58 -3.21
C TRP A 24 10.52 -10.65 -4.60
N ARG A 25 10.84 -9.50 -5.23
CA ARG A 25 11.49 -9.47 -6.55
C ARG A 25 12.89 -10.10 -6.58
N GLY A 26 13.44 -10.55 -5.45
CA GLY A 26 14.75 -11.19 -5.38
C GLY A 26 14.86 -12.42 -4.47
N ARG A 27 13.78 -12.91 -3.86
CA ARG A 27 13.80 -14.08 -2.95
C ARG A 27 12.58 -14.98 -3.17
N GLU A 28 12.80 -16.29 -3.02
CA GLU A 28 11.75 -17.34 -3.14
C GLU A 28 10.76 -17.39 -1.96
N LEU A 29 10.95 -16.58 -0.91
CA LEU A 29 10.13 -16.58 0.30
C LEU A 29 9.41 -15.25 0.47
N ILE A 30 8.09 -15.32 0.61
CA ILE A 30 7.23 -14.17 0.90
C ILE A 30 7.12 -13.94 2.42
N GLU A 31 7.48 -12.75 2.87
CA GLU A 31 7.34 -12.32 4.27
C GLU A 31 5.97 -11.66 4.45
N LEU A 32 4.94 -12.45 4.77
CA LEU A 32 3.55 -11.95 4.89
C LEU A 32 3.41 -10.84 5.96
N ASP A 33 4.20 -10.90 7.03
CA ASP A 33 4.20 -9.87 8.08
C ASP A 33 4.52 -8.47 7.52
N ALA A 34 5.44 -8.38 6.56
CA ALA A 34 5.78 -7.11 5.92
C ALA A 34 4.61 -6.56 5.07
N PHE A 35 3.79 -7.43 4.48
CA PHE A 35 2.59 -7.02 3.76
C PHE A 35 1.48 -6.57 4.72
N CYS A 36 1.33 -7.22 5.88
CA CYS A 36 0.42 -6.79 6.93
C CYS A 36 0.79 -5.39 7.45
N GLU A 37 2.07 -5.12 7.70
CA GLU A 37 2.55 -3.79 8.13
C GLU A 37 2.26 -2.72 7.08
N LEU A 38 2.51 -3.02 5.80
CA LEU A 38 2.19 -2.12 4.68
C LEU A 38 0.68 -1.83 4.61
N ARG A 39 -0.16 -2.86 4.73
CA ARG A 39 -1.62 -2.70 4.75
C ARG A 39 -2.07 -1.81 5.91
N ASP A 40 -1.57 -2.05 7.11
CA ASP A 40 -1.96 -1.30 8.31
C ASP A 40 -1.53 0.17 8.23
N TYR A 41 -0.38 0.45 7.59
CA TYR A 41 0.01 1.81 7.26
C TYR A 41 -0.96 2.47 6.26
N LEU A 42 -1.26 1.81 5.14
CA LEU A 42 -2.19 2.32 4.14
C LEU A 42 -3.61 2.55 4.69
N CYS A 43 -4.09 1.67 5.56
CA CYS A 43 -5.36 1.86 6.28
C CYS A 43 -5.36 3.13 7.14
N ARG A 44 -4.26 3.43 7.82
CA ARG A 44 -4.11 4.67 8.60
C ARG A 44 -4.06 5.90 7.71
N CYS A 45 -3.41 5.82 6.55
CA CYS A 45 -3.40 6.90 5.56
C CYS A 45 -4.77 7.12 4.89
N ALA A 46 -5.60 6.08 4.79
CA ALA A 46 -6.93 6.17 4.18
C ALA A 46 -7.86 7.16 4.89
N VAL A 47 -7.67 7.40 6.19
CA VAL A 47 -8.48 8.34 6.98
C VAL A 47 -8.23 9.80 6.56
N PRO A 48 -6.99 10.34 6.61
CA PRO A 48 -6.70 11.69 6.16
C PRO A 48 -6.88 11.90 4.65
N LEU A 49 -6.69 10.88 3.82
CA LEU A 49 -6.88 11.00 2.35
C LEU A 49 -8.34 11.21 1.94
N ARG A 50 -9.30 10.78 2.76
CA ARG A 50 -10.73 11.10 2.55
C ARG A 50 -11.02 12.59 2.73
N GLU A 51 -10.23 13.29 3.54
CA GLU A 51 -10.42 14.72 3.81
C GLU A 51 -9.80 15.61 2.73
N THR A 52 -8.82 15.11 1.98
CA THR A 52 -8.08 15.89 0.98
C THR A 52 -8.53 15.65 -0.47
N SER A 53 -9.47 14.72 -0.72
CA SER A 53 -10.01 14.34 -2.04
C SER A 53 -8.97 13.97 -3.12
N MET A 54 -7.68 13.88 -2.76
CA MET A 54 -6.59 13.52 -3.65
C MET A 54 -5.85 12.31 -3.07
N ILE A 55 -6.04 11.17 -3.72
CA ILE A 55 -5.25 9.97 -3.44
C ILE A 55 -3.92 10.12 -4.18
N SER A 56 -2.81 10.02 -3.45
CA SER A 56 -1.47 10.04 -4.05
C SER A 56 -1.31 8.89 -5.04
N LYS A 57 -0.75 9.18 -6.22
CA LYS A 57 -0.40 8.15 -7.22
C LYS A 57 0.50 7.07 -6.62
N GLN A 58 1.42 7.45 -5.73
CA GLN A 58 2.31 6.52 -5.03
C GLN A 58 1.52 5.46 -4.26
N ILE A 59 0.44 5.86 -3.59
CA ILE A 59 -0.42 4.98 -2.79
C ILE A 59 -1.16 3.96 -3.68
N ILE A 60 -1.70 4.43 -4.80
CA ILE A 60 -2.38 3.57 -5.78
C ILE A 60 -1.38 2.55 -6.36
N ASP A 61 -0.22 3.04 -6.82
CA ASP A 61 0.81 2.19 -7.43
C ASP A 61 1.35 1.16 -6.43
N THR A 62 1.49 1.52 -5.15
CA THR A 62 1.90 0.57 -4.10
C THR A 62 0.85 -0.51 -3.85
N MET A 63 -0.43 -0.16 -3.77
CA MET A 63 -1.50 -1.15 -3.57
C MET A 63 -1.61 -2.13 -4.73
N LEU A 64 -1.54 -1.65 -5.98
CA LEU A 64 -1.58 -2.51 -7.17
C LEU A 64 -0.38 -3.45 -7.24
N GLN A 65 0.82 -2.96 -6.89
CA GLN A 65 2.01 -3.81 -6.86
C GLN A 65 1.93 -4.87 -5.74
N ALA A 66 1.43 -4.51 -4.55
CA ALA A 66 1.23 -5.47 -3.48
C ALA A 66 0.26 -6.59 -3.88
N TYR A 67 -0.86 -6.22 -4.52
CA TYR A 67 -1.83 -7.18 -5.05
C TYR A 67 -1.20 -8.14 -6.06
N GLU A 68 -0.48 -7.65 -7.07
CA GLU A 68 0.13 -8.51 -8.09
C GLU A 68 1.17 -9.47 -7.50
N VAL A 69 1.95 -9.02 -6.51
CA VAL A 69 2.92 -9.88 -5.81
C VAL A 69 2.22 -10.97 -5.01
N LEU A 70 1.23 -10.61 -4.18
CA LEU A 70 0.51 -11.57 -3.35
C LEU A 70 -0.29 -12.57 -4.19
N LYS A 71 -0.92 -12.10 -5.27
CA LYS A 71 -1.59 -12.94 -6.26
C LYS A 71 -0.62 -13.92 -6.92
N GLY A 72 0.54 -13.45 -7.36
CA GLY A 72 1.59 -14.29 -7.95
C GLY A 72 2.15 -15.32 -6.96
N ALA A 73 2.09 -15.03 -5.66
CA ALA A 73 2.46 -15.93 -4.58
C ALA A 73 1.28 -16.75 -4.01
N GLU A 74 0.11 -16.76 -4.67
CA GLU A 74 -1.10 -17.51 -4.28
C GLU A 74 -1.72 -17.11 -2.91
N HIS A 75 -1.38 -15.92 -2.39
CA HIS A 75 -1.94 -15.36 -1.16
C HIS A 75 -3.14 -14.44 -1.45
N MET A 76 -4.19 -15.00 -2.03
CA MET A 76 -5.35 -14.26 -2.53
C MET A 76 -6.11 -13.48 -1.45
N ASP A 77 -6.27 -14.03 -0.23
CA ASP A 77 -7.00 -13.36 0.85
C ASP A 77 -6.37 -11.99 1.18
N LEU A 78 -5.05 -11.95 1.37
CA LEU A 78 -4.32 -10.72 1.66
C LEU A 78 -4.24 -9.81 0.42
N ALA A 79 -4.16 -10.38 -0.79
CA ALA A 79 -4.18 -9.60 -2.03
C ALA A 79 -5.50 -8.82 -2.17
N ASP A 80 -6.63 -9.47 -1.90
CA ASP A 80 -7.95 -8.86 -2.00
C ASP A 80 -8.15 -7.73 -0.98
N GLU A 81 -7.51 -7.79 0.18
CA GLU A 81 -7.54 -6.69 1.15
C GLU A 81 -6.96 -5.38 0.59
N PHE A 82 -5.88 -5.44 -0.19
CA PHE A 82 -5.32 -4.25 -0.87
C PHE A 82 -6.29 -3.68 -1.91
N MET A 83 -7.00 -4.54 -2.65
CA MET A 83 -7.99 -4.11 -3.64
C MET A 83 -9.26 -3.54 -3.00
N GLN A 84 -9.70 -4.12 -1.88
CA GLN A 84 -10.81 -3.59 -1.08
C GLN A 84 -10.47 -2.21 -0.52
N LEU A 85 -9.24 -2.04 -0.03
CA LEU A 85 -8.76 -0.76 0.48
C LEU A 85 -8.73 0.30 -0.62
N LEU A 86 -8.18 -0.03 -1.80
CA LEU A 86 -8.17 0.87 -2.97
C LEU A 86 -9.59 1.26 -3.39
N SER A 87 -10.52 0.30 -3.47
CA SER A 87 -11.93 0.57 -3.80
C SER A 87 -12.59 1.48 -2.77
N THR A 88 -12.27 1.31 -1.50
CA THR A 88 -12.79 2.13 -0.41
C THR A 88 -12.27 3.58 -0.49
N MET A 89 -11.01 3.77 -0.88
CA MET A 89 -10.48 5.12 -1.09
C MET A 89 -11.09 5.78 -2.34
N ALA A 90 -11.27 5.03 -3.43
CA ALA A 90 -11.77 5.57 -4.71
C ALA A 90 -13.28 5.87 -4.76
N LYS A 91 -14.07 5.32 -3.83
CA LYS A 91 -15.53 5.56 -3.74
C LYS A 91 -15.90 6.82 -2.96
N ASN A 92 -14.92 7.53 -2.39
CA ASN A 92 -15.09 8.82 -1.72
C ASN A 92 -14.53 9.94 -2.60
#